data_AF-A0A7Y0JJN6-F1
#
_entry.id   AF-A0A7Y0JJN6-F1
#
_cell.length_a   1.000
_cell.length_b   1.000
_cell.length_c   1.000
_cell.angle_alpha   90.00
_cell.angle_beta   90.00
_cell.angle_gamma   90.00
#
_symmetry.space_group_name_H-M   'P 1'
#
loop_
_entity.id
_entity.type
_entity.pdbx_description
1 polymer ?
#
loop_
_entity_poly.entity_id
_entity_poly.type
_entity_poly.pdbx_seq_one_letter_code
_entity_poly.pdbx_strand_id
1 'polypeptide(L)' 'MDTLDDNWRKSTRSAQGDCVEVSYRSHDETILVRDTKAAGKGPVLAFTRSEWTAFLGGIHDGEFNLPAQ' A
#
# COMPACT_ATOMS: atom_id res chain seq x y z
N MET A 1 -8.97 -23.48 -3.52
CA MET A 1 -8.49 -22.24 -2.91
C MET A 1 -7.65 -21.57 -3.98
N ASP A 2 -8.23 -20.62 -4.70
CA ASP A 2 -7.54 -19.92 -5.78
C ASP A 2 -6.49 -19.00 -5.14
N THR A 3 -5.24 -19.44 -5.15
CA THR A 3 -4.09 -18.62 -4.75
C THR A 3 -3.79 -17.69 -5.92
N LEU A 4 -4.63 -16.67 -6.10
CA LEU A 4 -4.17 -15.45 -6.75
C LEU A 4 -3.22 -14.82 -5.73
N ASP A 5 -1.97 -15.26 -5.74
CA ASP A 5 -0.90 -14.56 -5.05
C ASP A 5 -0.91 -13.16 -5.63
N ASP A 6 -1.48 -12.22 -4.88
CA ASP A 6 -1.62 -10.80 -5.22
C ASP A 6 -0.24 -10.12 -5.49
N ASN A 7 0.87 -10.88 -5.55
CA ASN A 7 2.21 -10.40 -5.89
C ASN A 7 2.63 -9.22 -5.00
N TRP A 8 2.43 -9.39 -3.69
CA TRP A 8 2.83 -8.42 -2.67
C TRP A 8 4.32 -8.12 -2.74
N ARG A 9 4.66 -6.83 -2.81
CA ARG A 9 6.03 -6.32 -2.76
C ARG A 9 6.21 -5.47 -1.52
N LYS A 10 7.13 -5.90 -0.67
CA LYS A 10 7.61 -5.11 0.47
C LYS A 10 8.59 -4.06 -0.02
N SER A 11 8.46 -2.81 0.45
CA SER A 11 9.44 -1.77 0.14
C SER A 11 10.82 -2.11 0.70
N THR A 12 11.88 -1.90 -0.08
CA THR A 12 13.28 -2.04 0.37
C THR A 12 13.67 -1.01 1.43
N ARG A 13 12.87 0.04 1.61
CA ARG A 13 13.02 1.08 2.65
C ARG A 13 12.35 0.70 3.98
N SER A 14 11.73 -0.48 4.06
CA SER A 14 11.07 -0.96 5.27
C SER A 14 12.10 -1.31 6.36
N ALA A 15 12.31 -0.42 7.33
CA ALA A 15 13.17 -0.62 8.50
C ALA A 15 12.32 -0.90 9.77
N GLN A 16 12.95 -0.95 10.94
CA GLN A 16 12.25 -1.21 12.21
C GLN A 16 11.17 -0.16 12.48
N GLY A 17 9.91 -0.52 12.29
CA GLY A 17 8.74 0.30 12.66
C GLY A 17 7.74 0.48 11.52
N ASP A 18 8.22 0.80 10.31
CA ASP A 18 7.37 1.27 9.20
C ASP A 18 7.51 0.35 7.98
N CYS A 19 6.78 -0.76 7.99
CA CYS A 19 6.81 -1.74 6.91
C CYS A 19 5.45 -1.79 6.20
N VAL A 20 5.45 -1.46 4.91
CA VAL A 20 4.27 -1.59 4.04
C VAL A 20 4.56 -2.54 2.88
N GLU A 21 3.52 -3.27 2.49
CA GLU A 21 3.49 -4.08 1.28
C GLU A 21 2.45 -3.52 0.31
N VAL A 22 2.80 -3.51 -0.98
CA VAL A 22 1.91 -3.08 -2.07
C VAL A 22 1.76 -4.20 -3.08
N SER A 23 0.55 -4.38 -3.59
CA SER A 23 0.21 -5.32 -4.64
C SER A 23 -0.50 -4.57 -5.79
N TYR A 24 -0.23 -4.98 -7.02
CA TYR A 24 -1.04 -4.58 -8.17
C TYR A 24 -1.82 -5.80 -8.67
N ARG A 25 -3.15 -5.76 -8.52
CA ARG A 25 -4.05 -6.80 -8.98
C ARG A 25 -4.51 -6.49 -10.39
N SER A 26 -3.91 -7.17 -11.38
CA SER A 26 -4.10 -6.84 -12.79
C SER A 26 -5.50 -7.11 -13.33
N HIS A 27 -6.26 -8.04 -12.72
CA HIS A 27 -7.59 -8.43 -13.22
C HIS A 27 -8.62 -7.30 -13.09
N ASP A 28 -8.48 -6.43 -12.09
CA ASP A 28 -9.42 -5.33 -11.82
C ASP A 28 -8.71 -4.01 -11.54
N GLU A 29 -7.47 -3.89 -12.03
CA GLU A 29 -6.64 -2.67 -11.99
C GLU A 29 -6.56 -1.99 -10.60
N THR A 30 -6.61 -2.80 -9.54
CA THR A 30 -6.63 -2.32 -8.15
C THR A 30 -5.23 -2.37 -7.55
N ILE A 31 -4.89 -1.32 -6.78
CA ILE A 31 -3.67 -1.26 -5.98
C ILE A 31 -4.06 -1.58 -4.54
N LEU A 32 -3.42 -2.59 -3.95
CA LEU A 32 -3.65 -3.02 -2.58
C LEU A 32 -2.48 -2.60 -1.69
N VAL A 33 -2.78 -2.10 -0.50
CA VAL A 33 -1.78 -1.67 0.49
C VAL A 33 -2.10 -2.29 1.84
N ARG A 34 -1.09 -2.83 2.52
CA ARG A 34 -1.24 -3.36 3.89
C ARG A 34 0.00 -3.16 4.74
N ASP A 35 -0.19 -3.24 6.06
CA ASP A 35 0.89 -3.29 7.03
C ASP A 35 1.56 -4.67 7.00
N THR A 36 2.86 -4.71 6.67
CA THR A 36 3.63 -5.95 6.67
C THR A 36 3.64 -6.63 8.05
N LYS A 37 3.64 -5.85 9.14
CA LYS A 37 3.74 -6.34 10.52
C LYS A 37 2.51 -7.15 10.92
N ALA A 38 1.38 -6.93 10.25
CA ALA A 38 0.18 -7.70 10.48
C ALA A 38 0.23 -9.13 9.89
N ALA A 39 1.33 -9.51 9.23
CA ALA A 39 1.58 -10.85 8.70
C ALA A 39 0.40 -11.40 7.86
N GLY A 40 -0.20 -10.54 7.03
CA GLY A 40 -1.34 -10.87 6.18
C GLY A 40 -2.70 -10.96 6.89
N LYS A 41 -2.77 -10.67 8.20
CA LYS A 41 -4.02 -10.69 8.99
C LYS A 41 -4.64 -9.31 9.22
N GLY A 42 -3.95 -8.25 8.79
CA GLY A 42 -4.38 -6.87 8.94
C GLY A 42 -5.35 -6.43 7.83
N PRO A 43 -5.96 -5.24 7.99
CA PRO A 43 -6.79 -4.65 6.94
C PRO A 43 -5.97 -4.40 5.66
N VAL A 44 -6.65 -4.50 4.52
CA VAL A 44 -6.12 -4.16 3.20
C VAL A 44 -6.85 -2.94 2.69
N LEU A 45 -6.12 -1.88 2.38
CA LEU A 45 -6.65 -0.73 1.65
C LEU A 45 -6.60 -1.04 0.15
N ALA A 46 -7.67 -0.72 -0.56
CA ALA A 46 -7.78 -0.92 -2.00
C ALA A 46 -8.03 0.41 -2.69
N PHE A 47 -7.23 0.70 -3.72
CA PHE A 47 -7.30 1.92 -4.49
C PHE A 47 -7.51 1.59 -5.97
N THR A 48 -8.36 2.36 -6.64
CA THR A 48 -8.33 2.44 -8.10
C THR A 48 -7.02 3.07 -8.57
N ARG A 49 -6.69 2.90 -9.85
CA ARG A 49 -5.52 3.54 -10.46
C ARG A 49 -5.52 5.06 -10.34
N SER A 50 -6.68 5.71 -10.47
CA SER A 50 -6.82 7.15 -10.32
C SER A 50 -6.63 7.61 -8.88
N GLU A 51 -7.21 6.90 -7.91
CA GLU A 51 -7.02 7.22 -6.48
C GLU A 51 -5.55 7.01 -6.06
N TRP A 52 -4.91 5.95 -6.56
CA TRP A 52 -3.49 5.72 -6.30
C TRP A 52 -2.61 6.85 -6.86
N THR A 53 -2.92 7.34 -8.06
CA THR A 53 -2.22 8.48 -8.66
C THR A 53 -2.41 9.76 -7.85
N ALA A 54 -3.65 10.04 -7.42
CA ALA A 54 -3.95 11.18 -6.58
C ALA A 54 -3.26 11.09 -5.21
N PHE A 55 -3.26 9.91 -4.58
CA PHE A 55 -2.59 9.65 -3.32
C PHE A 55 -1.07 9.92 -3.40
N LEU A 56 -0.40 9.45 -4.46
CA LEU A 56 1.01 9.74 -4.69
C LEU A 56 1.27 11.24 -4.92
N GLY A 57 0.37 11.93 -5.62
CA GLY A 57 0.40 13.39 -5.77
C GLY A 57 0.38 14.11 -4.42
N GLY A 58 -0.60 13.80 -3.57
CA GLY A 58 -0.71 14.40 -2.24
C GLY A 58 0.47 14.06 -1.32
N ILE A 59 1.10 12.89 -1.45
CA ILE A 59 2.37 12.58 -0.76
C ILE A 59 3.48 13.54 -1.21
N HIS A 60 3.64 13.74 -2.52
CA HIS A 60 4.64 14.64 -3.07
C HIS A 60 4.41 16.10 -2.65
N ASP A 61 3.15 16.52 -2.56
CA ASP A 61 2.75 17.86 -2.15
C ASP A 61 2.78 18.04 -0.61
N GLY A 62 3.05 16.97 0.15
CA GLY A 62 3.18 17.00 1.60
C GLY A 62 1.86 17.07 2.37
N GLU A 63 0.74 16.78 1.72
CA GLU A 63 -0.63 16.87 2.28
C GLU A 63 -0.86 15.90 3.45
N PHE A 64 -0.11 14.80 3.48
CA PHE A 64 -0.25 13.75 4.49
C PHE A 64 0.83 13.79 5.57
N ASN A 65 1.60 14.88 5.67
CA ASN A 65 2.54 15.05 6.78
C ASN A 65 1.78 15.24 8.08
N LEU A 66 2.14 14.46 9.10
CA LEU A 66 1.59 14.66 10.43
C LEU A 66 2.04 16.03 10.97
N PRO A 67 1.16 16.77 11.68
CA PRO A 67 1.58 18.00 12.35
C PRO A 67 2.75 17.69 13.30
N ALA A 68 3.70 18.63 13.39
CA ALA A 68 4.76 18.55 14.38
C ALA A 68 4.13 18.47 15.78
N GLN A 69 4.47 17.41 16.51
CA GLN A 69 3.95 17.12 17.85
C GLN A 69 4.72 17.91 18.91
#